data_AF-R9N0A9-F1
#
_entry.id   AF-R9N0A9-F1
#
_cell.length_a   1.000
_cell.length_b   1.000
_cell.length_c   1.000
_cell.angle_alpha   90.00
_cell.angle_beta   90.00
_cell.angle_gamma   90.00
#
_symmetry.space_group_name_H-M   'P 1'
#
loop_
_entity.id
_entity.type
_entity.pdbx_description
1 polymer ?
#
loop_
_entity_poly.entity_id
_entity_poly.type
_entity_poly.pdbx_seq_one_letter_code
_entity_poly.pdbx_strand_id
1 'polypeptide(L)'
;MGISKLKIMCEQNYFQKSLSNFTLEAASGGAIRHLADLGLSAKQISEKLTFPTPFEVVKKILWQRLVDSGVVLLEEPGSGEQCGKPVYTVDHGKFGKTSFRMITPERKIAEKVNWREPADFSIWKARGGRVEELAGLLAEKCKVNGEKEAYVSCCFGVGSGSIGGNTAKSIPKGSGENVEVSVQSYDTVLEVLNGRQREYISGLLWEPQVCYHRLDLRMREIIVKLYTEGLYHGNCYFLNLKERIEI
;
A
#
# COMPACT_ATOMS: atom_id res chain seq x y z
N MET A 1 -9.56 27.73 -35.96
CA MET A 1 -8.12 27.36 -35.94
C MET A 1 -7.59 26.85 -34.60
N GLY A 2 -8.33 26.90 -33.47
CA GLY A 2 -7.82 26.44 -32.16
C GLY A 2 -7.87 24.91 -31.91
N ILE A 3 -8.83 24.20 -32.50
CA ILE A 3 -9.12 22.79 -32.16
C ILE A 3 -8.11 21.81 -32.77
N SER A 4 -7.58 22.10 -33.96
CA SER A 4 -6.59 21.27 -34.64
C SER A 4 -5.21 21.31 -33.97
N LYS A 5 -4.77 22.49 -33.51
CA LYS A 5 -3.52 22.63 -32.73
C LYS A 5 -3.57 21.90 -31.38
N LEU A 6 -4.70 21.99 -30.67
CA LEU A 6 -4.90 21.26 -29.41
C LEU A 6 -4.86 19.74 -29.60
N LYS A 7 -5.46 19.22 -30.68
CA LYS A 7 -5.46 17.79 -30.98
C LYS A 7 -4.06 17.26 -31.31
N ILE A 8 -3.30 17.98 -32.14
CA ILE A 8 -1.90 17.64 -32.50
C ILE A 8 -0.99 17.66 -31.27
N MET A 9 -1.14 18.66 -30.39
CA MET A 9 -0.33 18.78 -29.18
C MET A 9 -0.65 17.67 -28.16
N CYS A 10 -1.90 17.25 -28.08
CA CYS A 10 -2.32 16.11 -27.26
C CYS A 10 -1.78 14.77 -27.80
N GLU A 11 -1.83 14.56 -29.12
CA GLU A 11 -1.28 13.36 -29.78
C GLU A 11 0.24 13.25 -29.62
N GLN A 12 0.98 14.36 -29.77
CA GLN A 12 2.43 14.38 -29.56
C GLN A 12 2.80 14.05 -28.11
N ASN A 13 2.08 14.61 -27.13
CA ASN A 13 2.30 14.29 -25.71
C ASN A 13 1.95 12.83 -25.39
N TYR A 14 0.88 12.29 -25.97
CA TYR A 14 0.50 10.89 -25.79
C TYR A 14 1.56 9.94 -26.37
N PHE A 15 2.08 10.24 -27.56
CA PHE A 15 3.12 9.45 -28.20
C PHE A 15 4.42 9.48 -27.40
N GLN A 16 4.89 10.67 -27.01
CA GLN A 16 6.11 10.81 -26.19
C GLN A 16 5.99 10.07 -24.86
N LYS A 17 4.83 10.15 -24.20
CA LYS A 17 4.54 9.41 -22.97
C LYS A 17 4.51 7.90 -23.19
N SER A 18 3.95 7.44 -24.30
CA SER A 18 3.89 6.02 -24.63
C SER A 18 5.29 5.48 -24.95
N LEU A 19 6.10 6.25 -25.66
CA LEU A 19 7.49 5.90 -25.95
C LEU A 19 8.36 5.88 -24.69
N SER A 20 8.22 6.86 -23.80
CA SER A 20 8.97 6.86 -22.54
C SER A 20 8.58 5.70 -21.63
N ASN A 21 7.29 5.36 -21.55
CA ASN A 21 6.82 4.17 -20.84
C ASN A 21 7.39 2.88 -21.46
N PHE A 22 7.40 2.78 -22.79
CA PHE A 22 7.98 1.62 -23.49
C PHE A 22 9.48 1.46 -23.19
N THR A 23 10.25 2.55 -23.32
CA THR A 23 11.69 2.55 -23.02
C THR A 23 11.95 2.17 -21.56
N LEU A 24 11.14 2.68 -20.62
CA LEU A 24 11.24 2.34 -19.21
C LEU A 24 11.00 0.85 -18.95
N GLU A 25 9.95 0.28 -19.55
CA GLU A 25 9.68 -1.16 -19.43
C GLU A 25 10.78 -2.03 -20.03
N ALA A 26 11.34 -1.62 -21.18
CA ALA A 26 12.44 -2.31 -21.82
C ALA A 26 13.77 -2.20 -21.05
N ALA A 27 14.02 -1.07 -20.38
CA ALA A 27 15.27 -0.80 -19.69
C ALA A 27 15.32 -1.33 -18.25
N SER A 28 14.27 -1.10 -17.45
CA SER A 28 14.32 -1.39 -16.01
C SER A 28 12.98 -1.75 -15.35
N GLY A 29 11.83 -1.56 -16.02
CA GLY A 29 10.51 -1.78 -15.41
C GLY A 29 10.30 -3.20 -14.87
N GLY A 30 10.73 -4.21 -15.63
CA GLY A 30 10.69 -5.62 -15.19
C GLY A 30 11.60 -5.90 -13.99
N ALA A 31 12.80 -5.34 -13.98
CA ALA A 31 13.76 -5.50 -12.88
C ALA A 31 13.26 -4.84 -11.59
N ILE A 32 12.69 -3.63 -11.67
CA ILE A 32 12.12 -2.93 -10.51
C ILE A 32 11.00 -3.78 -9.88
N ARG A 33 10.09 -4.33 -10.69
CA ARG A 33 8.99 -5.17 -10.20
C ARG A 33 9.50 -6.46 -9.54
N HIS A 34 10.49 -7.10 -10.14
CA HIS A 34 11.10 -8.30 -9.56
C HIS A 34 11.81 -8.02 -8.22
N LEU A 35 12.60 -6.93 -8.15
CA LEU A 35 13.28 -6.53 -6.92
C LEU A 35 12.27 -6.09 -5.84
N ALA A 36 11.16 -5.47 -6.23
CA ALA A 36 10.05 -5.17 -5.31
C ALA A 36 9.42 -6.44 -4.73
N ASP A 37 9.24 -7.50 -5.54
CA ASP A 37 8.72 -8.79 -5.07
C ASP A 37 9.68 -9.50 -4.10
N LEU A 38 10.98 -9.23 -4.21
CA LEU A 38 12.00 -9.66 -3.23
C LEU A 38 11.98 -8.81 -1.94
N GLY A 39 11.13 -7.79 -1.86
CA GLY A 39 10.95 -6.93 -0.70
C GLY A 39 11.98 -5.81 -0.57
N LEU A 40 12.70 -5.43 -1.62
CA LEU A 40 13.70 -4.36 -1.57
C LEU A 40 13.05 -2.96 -1.43
N SER A 41 13.73 -2.02 -0.75
CA SER A 41 13.32 -0.61 -0.65
C SER A 41 13.55 0.14 -1.98
N ALA A 42 12.93 1.31 -2.16
CA ALA A 42 13.17 2.14 -3.35
C ALA A 42 14.66 2.47 -3.56
N LYS A 43 15.40 2.74 -2.47
CA LYS A 43 16.83 3.05 -2.53
C LYS A 43 17.64 1.82 -2.90
N GLN A 44 17.39 0.67 -2.25
CA GLN A 44 18.06 -0.59 -2.56
C GLN A 44 17.79 -1.04 -4.00
N ILE A 45 16.58 -0.81 -4.52
CA ILE A 45 16.26 -1.05 -5.92
C ILE A 45 17.13 -0.15 -6.80
N SER A 46 17.14 1.16 -6.54
CA SER A 46 17.91 2.13 -7.32
C SER A 46 19.41 1.78 -7.39
N GLU A 47 19.98 1.27 -6.30
CA GLU A 47 21.39 0.85 -6.21
C GLU A 47 21.69 -0.45 -6.98
N LYS A 48 20.69 -1.33 -7.14
CA LYS A 48 20.84 -2.64 -7.80
C LYS A 48 20.52 -2.64 -9.29
N LEU A 49 19.96 -1.55 -9.82
CA LEU A 49 19.64 -1.47 -11.25
C LEU A 49 20.92 -1.35 -12.08
N THR A 50 21.02 -2.15 -13.14
CA THR A 50 22.12 -2.07 -14.10
C THR A 50 22.13 -0.75 -14.87
N PHE A 51 20.95 -0.17 -15.10
CA PHE A 51 20.79 1.12 -15.76
C PHE A 51 20.18 2.14 -14.80
N PRO A 52 20.79 3.33 -14.66
CA PRO A 52 20.32 4.35 -13.73
C PRO A 52 18.91 4.80 -14.13
N THR A 53 17.94 4.50 -13.27
CA THR A 53 16.56 4.96 -13.42
C THR A 53 16.32 6.07 -12.40
N PRO A 54 15.71 7.21 -12.77
CA PRO A 54 15.43 8.29 -11.82
C PRO A 54 14.67 7.79 -10.60
N PHE A 55 15.07 8.24 -9.40
CA PHE A 55 14.54 7.73 -8.14
C PHE A 55 13.01 7.83 -8.03
N GLU A 56 12.41 8.94 -8.48
CA GLU A 56 10.96 9.13 -8.50
C GLU A 56 10.22 8.10 -9.39
N VAL A 57 10.85 7.69 -10.48
CA VAL A 57 10.31 6.64 -11.36
C VAL A 57 10.35 5.28 -10.66
N VAL A 58 11.43 4.99 -9.93
CA VAL A 58 11.55 3.78 -9.10
C VAL A 58 10.47 3.77 -8.01
N LYS A 59 10.29 4.87 -7.26
CA LYS A 59 9.23 5.01 -6.24
C LYS A 59 7.85 4.74 -6.82
N LYS A 60 7.55 5.30 -8.00
CA LYS A 60 6.27 5.14 -8.68
C LYS A 60 5.99 3.69 -9.08
N ILE A 61 6.96 3.01 -9.72
CA ILE A 61 6.79 1.61 -10.11
C ILE A 61 6.70 0.71 -8.87
N LEU A 62 7.52 0.97 -7.85
CA LEU A 62 7.48 0.23 -6.59
C LEU A 62 6.11 0.34 -5.92
N TRP A 63 5.60 1.57 -5.74
CA TRP A 63 4.28 1.81 -5.15
C TRP A 63 3.18 1.07 -5.92
N GLN A 64 3.15 1.23 -7.24
CA GLN A 64 2.19 0.53 -8.09
C GLN A 64 2.29 -0.99 -7.92
N ARG A 65 3.51 -1.54 -7.84
CA ARG A 65 3.72 -2.98 -7.64
C ARG A 65 3.22 -3.44 -6.28
N LEU A 66 3.41 -2.68 -5.22
CA LEU A 66 2.93 -3.03 -3.87
C LEU A 66 1.40 -3.01 -3.80
N VAL A 67 0.75 -2.03 -4.44
CA VAL A 67 -0.71 -1.97 -4.59
C VAL A 67 -1.21 -3.15 -5.41
N ASP A 68 -0.64 -3.37 -6.60
CA ASP A 68 -1.05 -4.46 -7.50
C ASP A 68 -0.85 -5.85 -6.88
N SER A 69 0.19 -6.05 -6.07
CA SER A 69 0.47 -7.33 -5.40
C SER A 69 -0.33 -7.53 -4.11
N GLY A 70 -1.14 -6.55 -3.71
CA GLY A 70 -1.90 -6.57 -2.46
C GLY A 70 -1.01 -6.53 -1.22
N VAL A 71 0.22 -6.02 -1.32
CA VAL A 71 1.06 -5.69 -0.16
C VAL A 71 0.54 -4.41 0.48
N VAL A 72 0.05 -3.46 -0.31
CA VAL A 72 -0.66 -2.27 0.17
C VAL A 72 -2.08 -2.29 -0.39
N LEU A 73 -3.06 -2.02 0.47
CA LEU A 73 -4.46 -1.81 0.08
C LEU A 73 -4.83 -0.35 0.32
N LEU A 74 -5.64 0.20 -0.57
CA LEU A 74 -6.17 1.57 -0.47
C LEU A 74 -7.56 1.60 0.20
N GLU A 75 -8.19 0.44 0.29
CA GLU A 75 -9.49 0.20 0.93
C GLU A 75 -9.28 -0.66 2.19
N GLU A 76 -10.20 -0.57 3.15
CA GLU A 76 -10.16 -1.40 4.35
C GLU A 76 -10.16 -2.90 3.97
N PRO A 77 -9.24 -3.72 4.53
CA PRO A 77 -9.27 -5.16 4.34
C PRO A 77 -10.67 -5.70 4.64
N GLY A 78 -11.16 -6.69 3.88
CA GLY A 78 -12.46 -7.31 4.18
C GLY A 78 -13.70 -6.43 3.94
N SER A 79 -13.58 -5.26 3.31
CA SER A 79 -14.70 -4.38 2.94
C SER A 79 -15.64 -4.99 1.87
N GLY A 80 -15.20 -6.05 1.17
CA GLY A 80 -15.95 -6.71 0.12
C GLY A 80 -15.71 -6.14 -1.28
N GLU A 81 -14.99 -5.02 -1.40
CA GLU A 81 -14.63 -4.42 -2.67
C GLU A 81 -13.27 -4.93 -3.16
N GLN A 82 -13.26 -6.08 -3.83
CA GLN A 82 -12.10 -6.50 -4.62
C GLN A 82 -12.38 -6.26 -6.09
N CYS A 83 -11.83 -5.16 -6.63
CA CYS A 83 -11.73 -4.99 -8.07
C CYS A 83 -10.57 -5.86 -8.56
N GLY A 84 -10.87 -7.00 -9.18
CA GLY A 84 -9.84 -7.87 -9.75
C GLY A 84 -9.05 -7.14 -10.86
N LYS A 85 -7.79 -7.53 -11.05
CA LYS A 85 -6.95 -6.94 -12.11
C LYS A 85 -7.59 -7.12 -13.49
N PRO A 86 -7.55 -6.11 -14.37
CA PRO A 86 -8.01 -6.29 -15.75
C PRO A 86 -7.24 -7.43 -16.42
N VAL A 87 -7.97 -8.43 -16.90
CA VAL A 87 -7.44 -9.57 -17.65
C VAL A 87 -7.54 -9.24 -19.13
N TYR A 88 -6.44 -9.37 -19.86
CA TYR A 88 -6.44 -9.19 -21.31
C TYR A 88 -6.65 -10.54 -21.98
N THR A 89 -7.72 -10.70 -22.74
CA THR A 89 -7.94 -11.87 -23.60
C THR A 89 -7.61 -11.53 -25.04
N VAL A 90 -7.06 -12.52 -25.74
CA VAL A 90 -6.76 -12.44 -27.17
C VAL A 90 -7.94 -13.03 -27.93
N ASP A 91 -8.67 -12.19 -28.65
CA ASP A 91 -9.75 -12.63 -29.54
C ASP A 91 -9.19 -12.81 -30.96
N HIS A 92 -9.37 -14.00 -31.52
CA HIS A 92 -9.05 -14.29 -32.92
C HIS A 92 -10.30 -14.13 -33.79
N GLY A 93 -10.32 -13.08 -34.60
CA GLY A 93 -11.39 -12.84 -35.56
C GLY A 93 -11.39 -13.83 -36.72
N LYS A 94 -12.52 -13.92 -37.44
CA LYS A 94 -12.77 -14.86 -38.57
C LYS A 94 -11.79 -14.75 -39.77
N PHE A 95 -10.83 -13.82 -39.73
CA PHE A 95 -9.84 -13.58 -40.78
C PHE A 95 -8.39 -13.56 -40.25
N GLY A 96 -8.13 -14.17 -39.09
CA GLY A 96 -6.79 -14.17 -38.48
C GLY A 96 -6.36 -12.81 -37.89
N LYS A 97 -7.27 -11.84 -37.82
CA LYS A 97 -7.04 -10.58 -37.09
C LYS A 97 -7.05 -10.86 -35.59
N THR A 98 -5.93 -10.59 -34.94
CA THR A 98 -5.77 -10.66 -33.49
C THR A 98 -6.19 -9.33 -32.86
N SER A 99 -7.17 -9.36 -31.96
CA SER A 99 -7.58 -8.19 -31.16
C SER A 99 -7.44 -8.47 -29.68
N PHE A 100 -6.89 -7.53 -28.92
CA PHE A 100 -6.83 -7.61 -27.47
C PHE A 100 -8.07 -6.98 -26.87
N ARG A 101 -8.80 -7.73 -26.05
CA ARG A 101 -9.91 -7.20 -25.28
C ARG A 101 -9.51 -7.15 -23.81
N MET A 102 -9.66 -5.98 -23.20
CA MET A 102 -9.56 -5.84 -21.76
C MET A 102 -10.89 -6.30 -21.16
N ILE A 103 -10.85 -7.32 -20.32
CA ILE A 103 -11.96 -7.75 -19.49
C ILE A 103 -11.62 -7.31 -18.07
N THR A 104 -12.33 -6.32 -17.56
CA THR A 104 -12.35 -6.09 -16.12
C THR A 104 -13.07 -7.30 -15.53
N PRO A 105 -12.41 -8.16 -14.73
CA PRO A 105 -13.11 -9.26 -14.09
C PRO A 105 -14.28 -8.67 -13.29
N GLU A 106 -15.42 -9.35 -13.32
CA GLU A 106 -16.59 -8.97 -12.52
C GLU A 106 -16.12 -8.73 -11.08
N ARG A 107 -16.54 -7.60 -10.49
CA ARG A 107 -16.28 -7.29 -9.09
C ARG A 107 -16.78 -8.49 -8.29
N LYS A 108 -15.87 -9.30 -7.76
CA LYS A 108 -16.25 -10.30 -6.77
C LYS A 108 -16.58 -9.51 -5.53
N ILE A 109 -17.88 -9.32 -5.28
CA ILE A 109 -18.38 -8.84 -4.00
C ILE A 109 -18.04 -9.97 -3.02
N ALA A 110 -16.87 -9.88 -2.39
CA ALA A 110 -16.57 -10.73 -1.26
C ALA A 110 -17.51 -10.30 -0.13
N GLU A 111 -18.03 -11.26 0.64
CA GLU A 111 -18.85 -10.93 1.79
C GLU A 111 -18.05 -10.03 2.74
N LYS A 112 -18.65 -8.91 3.15
CA LYS A 112 -18.06 -8.00 4.13
C LYS A 112 -17.71 -8.80 5.39
N VAL A 113 -16.46 -8.71 5.82
CA VAL A 113 -15.98 -9.44 7.00
C VAL A 113 -16.62 -8.84 8.24
N ASN A 114 -17.26 -9.69 9.05
CA ASN A 114 -17.72 -9.31 10.38
C ASN A 114 -16.55 -9.48 11.37
N TRP A 115 -16.02 -8.35 11.83
CA TRP A 115 -14.84 -8.31 12.70
C TRP A 115 -15.18 -8.64 14.15
N ARG A 116 -14.37 -9.50 14.77
CA ARG A 116 -14.38 -9.72 16.22
C ARG A 116 -13.08 -9.25 16.86
N GLU A 117 -13.16 -8.77 18.09
CA GLU A 117 -11.97 -8.60 18.93
C GLU A 117 -11.64 -9.95 19.58
N PRO A 118 -10.39 -10.43 19.52
CA PRO A 118 -10.05 -11.72 20.10
C PRO A 118 -9.78 -11.61 21.61
N ALA A 119 -10.21 -12.63 22.37
CA ALA A 119 -10.21 -12.58 23.83
C ALA A 119 -8.82 -12.42 24.44
N ASP A 120 -7.80 -13.01 23.83
CA ASP A 120 -6.39 -12.85 24.20
C ASP A 120 -5.93 -11.39 24.08
N PHE A 121 -6.40 -10.67 23.06
CA PHE A 121 -6.14 -9.24 22.90
C PHE A 121 -6.85 -8.40 23.95
N SER A 122 -8.14 -8.65 24.23
CA SER A 122 -8.86 -7.93 25.28
C SER A 122 -8.19 -8.09 26.65
N ILE A 123 -7.67 -9.28 26.96
CA ILE A 123 -6.90 -9.55 28.18
C ILE A 123 -5.58 -8.77 28.19
N TRP A 124 -4.85 -8.75 27.07
CA TRP A 124 -3.60 -7.97 26.95
C TRP A 124 -3.85 -6.46 27.14
N LYS A 125 -4.90 -5.91 26.50
CA LYS A 125 -5.31 -4.51 26.64
C LYS A 125 -5.68 -4.18 28.10
N ALA A 126 -6.44 -5.06 28.76
CA ALA A 126 -6.81 -4.92 30.18
C ALA A 126 -5.60 -4.96 31.14
N ARG A 127 -4.51 -5.62 30.75
CA ARG A 127 -3.24 -5.66 31.51
C ARG A 127 -2.32 -4.46 31.23
N GLY A 128 -2.83 -3.44 30.54
CA GLY A 128 -2.13 -2.20 30.24
C GLY A 128 -1.37 -2.20 28.91
N GLY A 129 -1.58 -3.17 28.01
CA GLY A 129 -1.03 -3.12 26.66
C GLY A 129 0.51 -3.15 26.64
N ARG A 130 1.13 -4.08 27.37
CA ARG A 130 2.60 -4.13 27.51
C ARG A 130 3.30 -4.26 26.16
N VAL A 131 4.20 -3.32 25.89
CA VAL A 131 4.97 -3.20 24.65
C VAL A 131 5.80 -4.46 24.37
N GLU A 132 6.37 -5.06 25.42
CA GLU A 132 7.22 -6.26 25.32
C GLU A 132 6.45 -7.47 24.77
N GLU A 133 5.13 -7.49 24.96
CA GLU A 133 4.25 -8.57 24.53
C GLU A 133 3.67 -8.34 23.13
N LEU A 134 3.61 -7.09 22.67
CA LEU A 134 3.02 -6.73 21.38
C LEU A 134 3.73 -7.44 20.22
N ALA A 135 5.07 -7.46 20.24
CA ALA A 135 5.85 -8.12 19.19
C ALA A 135 5.52 -9.62 19.08
N GLY A 136 5.43 -10.30 20.22
CA GLY A 136 5.06 -11.71 20.29
C GLY A 136 3.63 -11.97 19.84
N LEU A 137 2.69 -11.13 20.30
CA LEU A 137 1.28 -11.21 19.93
C LEU A 137 1.08 -11.06 18.42
N LEU A 138 1.63 -10.01 17.81
CA LEU A 138 1.51 -9.79 16.37
C LEU A 138 2.19 -10.91 15.57
N ALA A 139 3.32 -11.44 16.05
CA ALA A 139 4.00 -12.53 15.39
C ALA A 139 3.22 -13.85 15.42
N GLU A 140 2.61 -14.16 16.56
CA GLU A 140 1.77 -15.35 16.74
C GLU A 140 0.48 -15.24 15.91
N LYS A 141 -0.20 -14.08 15.95
CA LYS A 141 -1.37 -13.82 15.09
C LYS A 141 -1.03 -13.91 13.60
N CYS A 142 0.07 -13.33 13.14
CA CYS A 142 0.50 -13.45 11.74
C CYS A 142 0.81 -14.90 11.35
N LYS A 143 1.37 -15.71 12.26
CA LYS A 143 1.65 -17.12 12.01
C LYS A 143 0.37 -17.94 11.88
N VAL A 144 -0.62 -17.71 12.74
CA VAL A 144 -1.91 -18.45 12.75
C VAL A 144 -2.81 -17.99 11.60
N ASN A 145 -2.92 -16.68 11.37
CA ASN A 145 -3.73 -16.11 10.29
C ASN A 145 -3.12 -16.38 8.90
N GLY A 146 -1.80 -16.44 8.81
CA GLY A 146 -1.05 -16.35 7.55
C GLY A 146 -0.68 -14.90 7.23
N GLU A 147 0.61 -14.67 6.95
CA GLU A 147 1.17 -13.32 6.77
C GLU A 147 0.56 -12.56 5.59
N LYS A 148 0.11 -13.26 4.54
CA LYS A 148 -0.46 -12.64 3.33
C LYS A 148 -1.82 -11.99 3.58
N GLU A 149 -2.54 -12.47 4.58
CA GLU A 149 -3.91 -12.09 4.92
C GLU A 149 -3.97 -11.23 6.20
N ALA A 150 -2.82 -10.72 6.64
CA ALA A 150 -2.68 -9.85 7.81
C ALA A 150 -2.29 -8.45 7.35
N TYR A 151 -2.99 -7.42 7.84
CA TYR A 151 -2.81 -6.03 7.43
C TYR A 151 -2.80 -5.09 8.63
N VAL A 152 -2.19 -3.92 8.46
CA VAL A 152 -2.14 -2.87 9.48
C VAL A 152 -2.44 -1.52 8.87
N SER A 153 -3.24 -0.70 9.54
CA SER A 153 -3.56 0.66 9.07
C SER A 153 -2.35 1.56 9.19
N CYS A 154 -2.07 2.32 8.13
CA CYS A 154 -0.93 3.21 7.98
C CYS A 154 -1.43 4.59 7.54
N CYS A 155 -1.23 5.58 8.40
CA CYS A 155 -1.73 6.95 8.21
C CYS A 155 -0.63 7.91 7.73
N PHE A 156 0.48 7.39 7.23
CA PHE A 156 1.68 8.18 6.91
C PHE A 156 1.47 9.25 5.82
N GLY A 157 0.51 9.06 4.90
CA GLY A 157 0.18 10.04 3.87
C GLY A 157 -0.87 11.07 4.32
N VAL A 158 -1.54 10.83 5.44
CA VAL A 158 -2.55 11.74 5.99
C VAL A 158 -1.82 12.97 6.54
N GLY A 159 -2.08 14.15 5.98
CA GLY A 159 -1.50 15.40 6.48
C GLY A 159 -0.29 15.94 5.73
N SER A 160 0.21 15.25 4.69
CA SER A 160 1.34 15.72 3.86
C SER A 160 1.07 17.05 3.12
N GLY A 161 -0.17 17.56 3.13
CA GLY A 161 -0.58 18.81 2.47
C GLY A 161 -0.84 20.03 3.35
N SER A 162 -0.58 20.03 4.68
CA SER A 162 -0.83 21.23 5.50
C SER A 162 0.07 21.33 6.73
N ILE A 163 0.54 22.55 6.96
CA ILE A 163 1.35 23.06 8.06
C ILE A 163 0.91 22.51 9.42
N GLY A 164 1.90 22.01 10.17
CA GLY A 164 2.00 21.96 11.64
C GLY A 164 0.71 21.85 12.45
N GLY A 165 0.44 20.65 12.96
CA GLY A 165 -0.48 20.46 14.08
C GLY A 165 -0.94 19.01 14.22
N ASN A 166 -0.80 18.45 15.42
CA ASN A 166 -1.52 17.24 15.85
C ASN A 166 -3.02 17.56 15.77
N THR A 167 -3.67 17.18 14.68
CA THR A 167 -5.09 17.47 14.47
C THR A 167 -5.78 16.19 14.03
N ALA A 168 -6.83 15.81 14.75
CA ALA A 168 -7.76 14.79 14.29
C ALA A 168 -8.33 15.26 12.94
N LYS A 169 -7.96 14.58 11.85
CA LYS A 169 -8.56 14.83 10.54
C LYS A 169 -9.59 13.74 10.30
N SER A 170 -10.81 14.16 9.98
CA SER A 170 -11.82 13.29 9.41
C SER A 170 -11.34 12.85 8.03
N ILE A 171 -10.96 11.58 7.92
CA ILE A 171 -10.64 10.98 6.63
C ILE A 171 -11.90 10.26 6.14
N PRO A 172 -12.40 10.59 4.94
CA PRO A 172 -13.49 9.83 4.37
C PRO A 172 -13.00 8.40 4.09
N LYS A 173 -13.62 7.39 4.73
CA LYS A 173 -13.58 6.03 4.20
C LYS A 173 -14.27 6.03 2.83
N GLY A 174 -13.84 5.16 1.91
CA GLY A 174 -14.59 4.82 0.69
C GLY A 174 -16.05 4.39 0.97
N SER A 175 -16.37 4.06 2.23
CA SER A 175 -17.69 3.69 2.74
C SER A 175 -18.49 4.79 3.47
N GLY A 176 -18.06 6.06 3.47
CA GLY A 176 -18.88 7.18 3.98
C GLY A 176 -18.92 7.40 5.50
N GLU A 177 -18.11 6.69 6.29
CA GLU A 177 -17.91 6.96 7.72
C GLU A 177 -16.61 7.75 7.95
N ASN A 178 -16.67 8.78 8.80
CA ASN A 178 -15.51 9.55 9.24
C ASN A 178 -14.78 8.78 10.35
N VAL A 179 -13.51 8.43 10.15
CA VAL A 179 -12.66 7.93 11.23
C VAL A 179 -11.85 9.09 11.79
N GLU A 180 -11.94 9.31 13.10
CA GLU A 180 -10.99 10.15 13.83
C GLU A 180 -9.67 9.40 13.91
N VAL A 181 -8.70 9.79 13.08
CA VAL A 181 -7.35 9.26 13.13
C VAL A 181 -6.46 10.27 13.86
N SER A 182 -5.80 9.85 14.93
CA SER A 182 -4.71 10.61 15.53
C SER A 182 -3.51 10.59 14.59
N VAL A 183 -3.33 11.67 13.83
CA VAL A 183 -2.23 11.80 12.87
C VAL A 183 -1.01 12.36 13.60
N GLN A 184 0.02 11.53 13.77
CA GLN A 184 1.33 12.00 14.20
C GLN A 184 2.08 12.66 13.05
N SER A 185 2.93 13.64 13.35
CA SER A 185 3.78 14.28 12.34
C SER A 185 4.67 13.24 11.67
N TYR A 186 4.67 13.24 10.33
CA TYR A 186 5.46 12.30 9.52
C TYR A 186 6.96 12.37 9.85
N ASP A 187 7.48 13.57 10.13
CA ASP A 187 8.89 13.78 10.49
C ASP A 187 9.23 13.11 11.83
N THR A 188 8.36 13.25 12.84
CA THR A 188 8.52 12.61 14.16
C THR A 188 8.52 11.08 14.04
N VAL A 189 7.65 10.52 13.19
CA VAL A 189 7.66 9.09 12.87
C VAL A 189 9.01 8.69 12.30
N LEU A 190 9.54 9.42 11.32
CA LEU A 190 10.81 9.07 10.68
C LEU A 190 12.01 9.17 11.63
N GLU A 191 12.02 10.13 12.57
CA GLU A 191 13.12 10.34 13.52
C GLU A 191 13.36 9.12 14.41
N VAL A 192 12.30 8.47 14.87
CA VAL A 192 12.33 7.31 15.78
C VAL A 192 12.72 6.00 15.08
N LEU A 193 12.46 5.91 13.77
CA LEU A 193 12.79 4.74 12.97
C LEU A 193 14.30 4.63 12.71
N ASN A 194 14.81 3.39 12.70
CA ASN A 194 16.19 3.14 12.30
C ASN A 194 16.40 3.41 10.80
N GLY A 195 17.67 3.45 10.35
CA GLY A 195 18.00 3.79 8.96
C GLY A 195 17.26 2.94 7.90
N ARG A 196 17.16 1.63 8.11
CA ARG A 196 16.45 0.71 7.19
C ARG A 196 14.95 0.97 7.15
N GLN A 197 14.34 1.18 8.31
CA GLN A 197 12.91 1.44 8.46
C GLN A 197 12.52 2.81 7.88
N ARG A 198 13.29 3.85 8.19
CA ARG A 198 13.10 5.21 7.66
C ARG A 198 13.21 5.23 6.14
N GLU A 199 14.23 4.58 5.59
CA GLU A 199 14.43 4.47 4.15
C GLU A 199 13.25 3.76 3.47
N TYR A 200 12.70 2.71 4.11
CA TYR A 200 11.52 2.03 3.61
C TYR A 200 10.30 2.94 3.58
N ILE A 201 9.93 3.53 4.72
CA ILE A 201 8.72 4.36 4.84
C ILE A 201 8.78 5.59 3.93
N SER A 202 9.93 6.29 3.87
CA SER A 202 10.13 7.46 3.01
C SER A 202 10.29 7.14 1.52
N GLY A 203 10.63 5.90 1.19
CA GLY A 203 10.68 5.37 -0.16
C GLY A 203 9.31 5.05 -0.78
N LEU A 204 8.23 5.08 0.01
CA LEU A 204 6.88 4.82 -0.47
C LEU A 204 6.13 6.11 -0.81
N LEU A 205 5.13 6.00 -1.70
CA LEU A 205 4.28 7.11 -2.14
C LEU A 205 2.91 7.01 -1.48
N TRP A 206 2.88 7.20 -0.17
CA TRP A 206 1.64 7.15 0.61
C TRP A 206 0.60 8.13 0.05
N GLU A 207 -0.60 7.61 -0.21
CA GLU A 207 -1.73 8.42 -0.63
C GLU A 207 -2.25 9.28 0.54
N PRO A 208 -2.93 10.41 0.28
CA PRO A 208 -3.46 11.31 1.31
C PRO A 208 -4.68 10.73 2.05
N GLN A 209 -4.65 9.43 2.37
CA GLN A 209 -5.67 8.63 3.02
C GLN A 209 -5.03 7.49 3.82
N VAL A 210 -5.83 6.80 4.64
CA VAL A 210 -5.37 5.59 5.33
C VAL A 210 -5.11 4.49 4.32
N CYS A 211 -3.89 3.99 4.27
CA CYS A 211 -3.53 2.81 3.50
C CYS A 211 -3.38 1.62 4.46
N TYR A 212 -3.49 0.40 3.96
CA TYR A 212 -3.35 -0.81 4.77
C TYR A 212 -2.17 -1.62 4.24
N HIS A 213 -1.10 -1.67 5.01
CA HIS A 213 0.10 -2.41 4.64
C HIS A 213 0.02 -3.83 5.18
N ARG A 214 0.49 -4.82 4.41
CA ARG A 214 0.63 -6.20 4.88
C ARG A 214 1.50 -6.24 6.13
N LEU A 215 1.09 -6.99 7.14
CA LEU A 215 1.80 -7.09 8.41
C LEU A 215 2.96 -8.11 8.32
N ASP A 216 3.87 -7.87 7.37
CA ASP A 216 5.09 -8.66 7.19
C ASP A 216 6.11 -8.41 8.32
N LEU A 217 7.26 -9.08 8.29
CA LEU A 217 8.30 -8.91 9.31
C LEU A 217 8.76 -7.44 9.44
N ARG A 218 8.99 -6.74 8.32
CA ARG A 218 9.46 -5.35 8.31
C ARG A 218 8.41 -4.43 8.93
N MET A 219 7.16 -4.57 8.50
CA MET A 219 6.08 -3.72 8.99
C MET A 219 5.77 -3.99 10.46
N ARG A 220 5.85 -5.25 10.93
CA ARG A 220 5.74 -5.57 12.37
C ARG A 220 6.80 -4.86 13.20
N GLU A 221 8.07 -4.90 12.80
CA GLU A 221 9.15 -4.20 13.50
C GLU A 221 8.90 -2.68 13.58
N ILE A 222 8.40 -2.10 12.48
CA ILE A 222 8.08 -0.66 12.42
C ILE A 222 6.93 -0.33 13.38
N ILE A 223 5.83 -1.08 13.32
CA ILE A 223 4.66 -0.83 14.17
C ILE A 223 4.97 -1.01 15.64
N VAL A 224 5.70 -2.07 16.01
CA VAL A 224 6.13 -2.27 17.39
C VAL A 224 6.97 -1.10 17.86
N LYS A 225 7.95 -0.64 17.05
CA LYS A 225 8.80 0.50 17.41
C LYS A 225 8.00 1.79 17.58
N LEU A 226 7.05 2.08 16.69
CA LEU A 226 6.22 3.27 16.80
C LEU A 226 5.25 3.19 17.98
N TYR A 227 4.72 2.00 18.28
CA TYR A 227 3.86 1.77 19.45
C TYR A 227 4.63 1.97 20.76
N THR A 228 5.86 1.44 20.86
CA THR A 228 6.75 1.65 22.02
C THR A 228 6.91 3.13 22.37
N GLU A 229 6.90 3.98 21.35
CA GLU A 229 7.23 5.41 21.45
C GLU A 229 5.94 6.26 21.54
N GLY A 230 4.76 5.62 21.61
CA GLY A 230 3.46 6.30 21.66
C GLY A 230 3.07 7.00 20.36
N LEU A 231 3.74 6.67 19.25
CA LEU A 231 3.57 7.31 17.94
C LEU A 231 2.66 6.51 17.00
N TYR A 232 2.16 5.36 17.43
CA TYR A 232 1.23 4.56 16.65
C TYR A 232 -0.06 4.31 17.42
N HIS A 233 -1.16 4.66 16.78
CA HIS A 233 -2.49 4.22 17.16
C HIS A 233 -3.27 3.84 15.90
N GLY A 234 -3.75 2.61 15.82
CA GLY A 234 -4.35 2.06 14.62
C GLY A 234 -4.86 0.64 14.77
N ASN A 235 -5.23 0.04 13.63
CA ASN A 235 -5.88 -1.26 13.58
C ASN A 235 -5.02 -2.28 12.83
N CYS A 236 -4.87 -3.45 13.43
CA CYS A 236 -4.39 -4.67 12.79
C CYS A 236 -5.58 -5.56 12.42
N TYR A 237 -5.58 -6.07 11.19
CA TYR A 237 -6.64 -6.87 10.59
C TYR A 237 -6.10 -8.25 10.23
N PHE A 238 -6.79 -9.30 10.66
CA PHE A 238 -6.45 -10.70 10.40
C PHE A 238 -7.63 -11.37 9.70
N LEU A 239 -7.60 -11.37 8.36
CA LEU A 239 -8.75 -11.73 7.53
C LEU A 239 -9.22 -13.18 7.72
N ASN A 240 -8.30 -14.14 7.80
CA ASN A 240 -8.64 -15.55 7.97
C ASN A 240 -9.23 -15.84 9.35
N LEU A 241 -8.75 -15.11 10.38
CA LEU A 241 -9.29 -15.20 11.72
C LEU A 241 -10.57 -14.37 11.90
N LYS A 242 -10.87 -13.47 10.96
CA LYS A 242 -11.90 -12.43 11.07
C LYS A 242 -11.73 -11.57 12.32
N GLU A 243 -10.47 -11.35 12.70
CA GLU A 243 -10.10 -10.63 13.92
C GLU A 243 -9.59 -9.23 13.59
N ARG A 244 -10.02 -8.24 14.37
CA ARG A 244 -9.51 -6.87 14.35
C ARG A 244 -9.01 -6.50 15.73
N ILE A 245 -7.82 -5.90 15.75
CA ILE A 245 -7.10 -5.52 16.96
C ILE A 245 -6.77 -4.03 16.86
N GLU A 246 -7.11 -3.24 17.88
CA GLU A 246 -6.83 -1.80 17.95
C GLU A 246 -5.75 -1.52 18.98
N ILE A 247 -4.57 -1.10 18.51
CA ILE A 247 -3.37 -0.77 19.32
C ILE A 247 -3.06 0.71 19.22
#